data_AF-A0A418JGQ2-F1
#
_entry.id   AF-A0A418JGQ2-F1
#
_cell.length_a   1.000
_cell.length_b   1.000
_cell.length_c   1.000
_cell.angle_alpha   90.00
_cell.angle_beta   90.00
_cell.angle_gamma   90.00
#
_symmetry.space_group_name_H-M   'P 1'
#
loop_
_entity.id
_entity.type
_entity.pdbx_description
1 polymer ?
#
loop_
_entity_poly.entity_id
_entity_poly.type
_entity_poly.pdbx_seq_one_letter_code
_entity_poly.pdbx_strand_id
1 'polypeptide(L)'
;MKLPLGIHKVTGNQCWYVDSYTFKPIENVNHVLNIEPIDPDVFKTEYGDLEPVILTEKDSEQFTHLANTVNISTQEVEDCMSQINFVLENNHLRHPNTRNNMTLVLAMYLKQEGHTKTQAIGIIESIMLNTKKQHPKFIESSCARIMSQTKHVVTTVYKNDYKLKYRCKDVTITRDEILDILDIKEWHLKQLYLIHLIQSKQYAQDNGNYYITYQTMSLMGSTKNKTQLVKYIKQLELLDRVQVVARNVFDKERSSVEGKPMSKPNVYKIKKSLIKTWTAFRLKIAMIS
;
A
#
# COMPACT_ATOMS: atom_id res chain seq x y z
N MET A 1 -14.22 -0.50 -34.91
CA MET A 1 -14.54 0.86 -34.45
C MET A 1 -13.37 1.76 -34.84
N LYS A 2 -13.52 2.70 -35.78
CA LYS A 2 -12.45 3.63 -36.18
C LYS A 2 -12.44 4.80 -35.18
N LEU A 3 -11.40 4.93 -34.37
CA LEU A 3 -11.26 5.99 -33.34
C LEU A 3 -10.76 7.29 -33.99
N PRO A 4 -11.25 8.48 -33.56
CA PRO A 4 -10.75 9.76 -34.06
C PRO A 4 -9.33 10.03 -33.58
N LEU A 5 -8.53 10.64 -34.46
CA LEU A 5 -7.24 11.21 -34.11
C LEU A 5 -7.42 12.36 -33.10
N GLY A 6 -6.81 12.22 -31.92
CA GLY A 6 -6.93 13.20 -30.84
C GLY A 6 -6.08 14.46 -31.10
N ILE A 7 -6.54 15.60 -30.60
CA ILE A 7 -5.74 16.83 -30.54
C ILE A 7 -5.24 16.97 -29.10
N HIS A 8 -3.93 17.16 -28.94
CA HIS A 8 -3.34 17.38 -27.63
C HIS A 8 -3.78 18.75 -27.09
N LYS A 9 -4.55 18.74 -25.99
CA LYS A 9 -5.22 19.95 -25.48
C LYS A 9 -4.30 21.09 -25.07
N VAL A 10 -3.04 20.81 -24.72
CA VAL A 10 -2.09 21.83 -24.24
C VAL A 10 -1.22 22.37 -25.36
N THR A 11 -0.77 21.52 -26.28
CA THR A 11 0.14 21.94 -27.37
C THR A 11 -0.58 22.24 -28.68
N GLY A 12 -1.85 21.86 -28.81
CA GLY A 12 -2.62 21.99 -30.05
C GLY A 12 -2.22 21.02 -31.15
N ASN A 13 -1.22 20.16 -30.92
CA ASN A 13 -0.74 19.22 -31.92
C ASN A 13 -1.77 18.11 -32.18
N GLN A 14 -1.98 17.81 -33.45
CA GLN A 14 -2.83 16.72 -33.89
C GLN A 14 -2.02 15.41 -33.88
N CYS A 15 -2.57 14.36 -33.29
CA CYS A 15 -2.02 13.02 -33.43
C CYS A 15 -2.29 12.54 -34.87
N TRP A 16 -1.27 12.02 -35.55
CA TRP A 16 -1.39 11.48 -36.90
C TRP A 16 -1.33 9.96 -36.88
N TYR A 17 -1.88 9.31 -37.91
CA TYR A 17 -1.58 7.90 -38.18
C TYR A 17 -0.10 7.77 -38.51
N VAL A 18 0.46 6.58 -38.30
CA VAL A 18 1.89 6.32 -38.53
C VAL A 18 2.01 5.17 -39.53
N ASP A 19 2.91 5.34 -40.50
CA ASP A 19 3.25 4.28 -41.46
C ASP A 19 4.03 3.16 -40.74
N SER A 20 3.60 1.91 -40.89
CA SER A 20 4.15 0.77 -40.15
C SER A 20 5.56 0.37 -40.55
N TYR A 21 6.06 0.82 -41.71
CA TYR A 21 7.39 0.47 -42.21
C TYR A 21 8.41 1.59 -41.98
N THR A 22 7.97 2.84 -42.12
CA THR A 22 8.85 4.01 -42.04
C THR A 22 8.73 4.75 -40.71
N PHE A 23 7.71 4.43 -39.90
CA PHE A 23 7.37 5.10 -38.64
C PHE A 23 7.19 6.62 -38.75
N LYS A 24 6.93 7.11 -39.97
CA LYS A 24 6.67 8.53 -40.23
C LYS A 24 5.17 8.83 -40.11
N PRO A 25 4.82 10.04 -39.65
CA PRO A 25 3.43 10.46 -39.56
C PRO A 25 2.79 10.59 -40.94
N ILE A 26 1.59 10.07 -41.08
CA ILE A 26 0.70 10.23 -42.23
C ILE A 26 -0.21 11.41 -41.92
N GLU A 27 0.22 12.61 -42.34
CA GLU A 27 -0.48 13.88 -42.11
C GLU A 27 -1.67 14.08 -43.05
N ASN A 28 -2.53 13.06 -43.16
CA ASN A 28 -3.70 13.07 -44.03
C ASN A 28 -4.91 12.54 -43.28
N VAL A 29 -5.87 13.43 -43.00
CA VAL A 29 -7.12 13.10 -42.29
C VAL A 29 -7.95 12.08 -43.08
N ASN A 30 -7.93 12.13 -44.41
CA ASN A 30 -8.69 11.21 -45.26
C ASN A 30 -8.09 9.80 -45.30
N HIS A 31 -6.88 9.59 -44.76
CA HIS A 31 -6.29 8.26 -44.66
C HIS A 31 -7.22 7.30 -43.92
N VAL A 32 -7.94 7.76 -42.89
CA VAL A 32 -8.91 6.94 -42.12
C VAL A 32 -9.99 6.30 -42.98
N LEU A 33 -10.39 6.99 -44.06
CA LEU A 33 -11.42 6.51 -44.99
C LEU A 33 -10.89 5.37 -45.84
N ASN A 34 -9.59 5.36 -46.11
CA ASN A 34 -8.90 4.38 -46.93
C ASN A 34 -8.31 3.21 -46.12
N ILE A 35 -8.40 3.24 -44.78
CA ILE A 35 -8.00 2.09 -43.95
C ILE A 35 -8.95 0.92 -44.24
N GLU A 36 -8.39 -0.10 -44.87
CA GLU A 36 -9.05 -1.38 -45.10
C GLU A 36 -9.17 -2.17 -43.80
N PRO A 37 -10.28 -2.89 -43.58
CA PRO A 37 -10.40 -3.83 -42.47
C PRO A 37 -9.27 -4.87 -42.54
N ILE A 38 -8.59 -5.10 -41.42
CA ILE A 38 -7.66 -6.22 -41.30
C ILE A 38 -8.46 -7.51 -41.45
N ASP A 39 -7.91 -8.47 -42.19
CA ASP A 39 -8.46 -9.80 -42.34
C ASP A 39 -8.62 -10.48 -40.96
N PRO A 40 -9.84 -10.94 -40.59
CA PRO A 40 -10.07 -11.67 -39.34
C PRO A 40 -9.13 -12.85 -39.12
N ASP A 41 -8.62 -13.49 -40.18
CA ASP A 41 -7.71 -14.64 -40.05
C ASP A 41 -6.31 -14.23 -39.58
N VAL A 42 -5.90 -12.97 -39.81
CA VAL A 42 -4.68 -12.41 -39.20
C VAL A 42 -4.83 -12.35 -37.68
N PHE A 43 -5.99 -11.95 -37.17
CA PHE A 43 -6.26 -11.97 -35.73
C PHE A 43 -6.22 -13.39 -35.15
N LYS A 44 -6.78 -14.37 -35.86
CA LYS A 44 -6.74 -15.77 -35.43
C LYS A 44 -5.32 -16.36 -35.47
N THR A 45 -4.48 -15.91 -36.39
CA THR A 45 -3.11 -16.41 -36.52
C THR A 45 -2.19 -15.76 -35.48
N GLU A 46 -2.29 -14.44 -35.28
CA GLU A 46 -1.42 -13.72 -34.34
C GLU A 46 -1.87 -13.83 -32.87
N TYR A 47 -3.18 -13.97 -32.64
CA TYR A 47 -3.76 -13.97 -31.30
C TYR A 47 -4.56 -15.25 -30.98
N GLY A 48 -4.55 -16.26 -31.86
CA GLY A 48 -5.27 -17.53 -31.65
C GLY A 48 -4.74 -18.34 -30.46
N ASP A 49 -3.46 -18.16 -30.12
CA ASP A 49 -2.82 -18.78 -28.95
C ASP A 49 -3.09 -17.98 -27.65
N LEU A 50 -3.73 -16.81 -27.72
CA LEU A 50 -4.15 -16.08 -26.53
C LEU A 50 -5.46 -16.67 -26.03
N GLU A 51 -5.37 -17.68 -25.16
CA GLU A 51 -6.52 -18.10 -24.39
C GLU A 51 -7.04 -16.91 -23.57
N PRO A 52 -8.32 -16.52 -23.75
CA PRO A 52 -8.88 -15.44 -22.97
C PRO A 52 -8.88 -15.83 -21.49
N VAL A 53 -8.39 -14.90 -20.69
CA VAL A 53 -8.31 -14.84 -19.22
C VAL A 53 -9.55 -15.23 -18.38
N ILE A 54 -10.58 -15.95 -18.85
CA ILE A 54 -11.97 -15.82 -18.36
C ILE A 54 -12.11 -16.24 -16.89
N LEU A 55 -12.47 -15.27 -16.02
CA LEU A 55 -12.95 -15.58 -14.67
C LEU A 55 -14.32 -16.24 -14.82
N THR A 56 -14.44 -17.49 -14.38
CA THR A 56 -15.73 -18.17 -14.37
C THR A 56 -16.59 -17.67 -13.22
N GLU A 57 -17.90 -17.90 -13.28
CA GLU A 57 -18.82 -17.55 -12.19
C GLU A 57 -18.41 -18.22 -10.87
N LYS A 58 -17.96 -19.47 -10.96
CA LYS A 58 -17.41 -20.24 -9.82
C LYS A 58 -16.15 -19.60 -9.22
N ASP A 59 -15.27 -19.04 -10.04
CA ASP A 59 -14.07 -18.33 -9.56
C ASP A 59 -14.45 -17.06 -8.81
N SER A 60 -15.46 -16.34 -9.31
CA SER A 60 -16.01 -15.15 -8.66
C SER A 60 -16.64 -15.49 -7.31
N GLU A 61 -17.44 -16.56 -7.22
CA GLU A 61 -18.01 -17.05 -5.97
C GLU A 61 -16.92 -17.45 -4.96
N GLN A 62 -15.93 -18.22 -5.41
CA GLN A 62 -14.82 -18.65 -4.56
C GLN A 62 -14.03 -17.46 -4.01
N PHE A 63 -13.73 -16.48 -4.86
CA PHE A 63 -13.04 -15.27 -4.44
C PHE A 63 -13.88 -14.42 -3.50
N THR A 64 -15.18 -14.28 -3.76
CA THR A 64 -16.10 -13.54 -2.88
C THR A 64 -16.17 -14.18 -1.49
N HIS A 65 -16.29 -15.52 -1.44
CA HIS A 65 -16.22 -16.25 -0.17
C HIS A 65 -14.90 -15.99 0.56
N LEU A 66 -13.77 -16.03 -0.15
CA LEU A 66 -12.46 -15.74 0.42
C LEU A 66 -12.36 -14.31 0.96
N ALA A 67 -12.79 -13.32 0.18
CA ALA A 67 -12.75 -11.91 0.55
C ALA A 67 -13.55 -11.65 1.83
N ASN A 68 -14.69 -12.30 1.99
CA ASN A 68 -15.52 -12.20 3.20
C ASN A 68 -14.86 -12.82 4.45
N THR A 69 -13.89 -13.73 4.28
CA THR A 69 -13.13 -14.27 5.43
C THR A 69 -12.02 -13.34 5.91
N VAL A 70 -11.63 -12.34 5.11
CA VAL A 70 -10.54 -11.43 5.45
C VAL A 70 -11.13 -10.15 6.03
N ASN A 71 -10.73 -9.83 7.25
CA ASN A 71 -11.14 -8.59 7.88
C ASN A 71 -10.25 -7.44 7.38
N ILE A 72 -10.83 -6.58 6.54
CA ILE A 72 -10.16 -5.38 5.99
C ILE A 72 -10.40 -4.15 6.89
N SER A 73 -11.08 -4.32 8.02
CA SER A 73 -11.36 -3.25 8.99
C SER A 73 -10.09 -2.44 9.30
N THR A 74 -10.23 -1.13 9.25
CA THR A 74 -9.18 -0.12 9.44
C THR A 74 -8.70 -0.09 10.90
N GLN A 75 -7.86 -1.05 11.28
CA GLN A 75 -7.20 -1.12 12.59
C GLN A 75 -6.33 0.13 12.88
N GLU A 76 -5.95 0.90 11.87
CA GLU A 76 -5.16 2.13 12.03
C GLU A 76 -5.84 3.18 12.93
N VAL A 77 -7.17 3.16 13.00
CA VAL A 77 -7.95 4.12 13.81
C VAL A 77 -7.87 3.78 15.29
N GLU A 78 -8.03 2.50 15.64
CA GLU A 78 -7.89 2.02 17.02
C GLU A 78 -6.47 2.22 17.53
N ASP A 79 -5.47 1.97 16.68
CA ASP A 79 -4.06 2.19 17.04
C ASP A 79 -3.74 3.69 17.20
N CYS A 80 -4.23 4.57 16.31
CA CYS A 80 -4.02 6.02 16.44
C CYS A 80 -4.70 6.58 17.69
N MET A 81 -5.94 6.18 17.96
CA MET A 81 -6.68 6.60 19.16
C MET A 81 -6.05 6.04 20.44
N SER A 82 -5.59 4.79 20.44
CA SER A 82 -4.84 4.20 21.56
C SER A 82 -3.56 4.99 21.86
N GLN A 83 -2.83 5.42 20.82
CA GLN A 83 -1.63 6.24 20.98
C GLN A 83 -1.96 7.64 21.52
N ILE A 84 -3.03 8.27 21.03
CA ILE A 84 -3.51 9.56 21.56
C ILE A 84 -3.85 9.43 23.04
N ASN A 85 -4.67 8.45 23.42
CA ASN A 85 -5.10 8.23 24.79
C ASN A 85 -3.90 7.98 25.71
N PHE A 86 -2.97 7.10 25.30
CA PHE A 86 -1.75 6.85 26.07
C PHE A 86 -0.98 8.14 26.34
N VAL A 87 -0.76 8.98 25.31
CA VAL A 87 0.04 10.20 25.43
C VAL A 87 -0.66 11.25 26.29
N LEU A 88 -1.99 11.36 26.20
CA LEU A 88 -2.78 12.28 27.02
C LEU A 88 -2.83 11.84 28.50
N GLU A 89 -3.03 10.55 28.77
CA GLU A 89 -3.09 9.98 30.12
C GLU A 89 -1.73 10.01 30.83
N ASN A 90 -0.66 9.65 30.13
CA ASN A 90 0.68 9.51 30.70
C ASN A 90 1.52 10.80 30.59
N ASN A 91 1.05 11.79 29.83
CA ASN A 91 1.68 13.09 29.64
C ASN A 91 3.13 13.03 29.12
N HIS A 92 3.44 12.01 28.30
CA HIS A 92 4.71 11.89 27.58
C HIS A 92 4.53 11.04 26.31
N LEU A 93 5.47 11.16 25.36
CA LEU A 93 5.49 10.33 24.16
C LEU A 93 5.78 8.86 24.51
N ARG A 94 5.13 7.94 23.78
CA ARG A 94 5.35 6.49 23.94
C ARG A 94 6.67 5.99 23.33
N HIS A 95 7.11 6.61 22.23
CA HIS A 95 8.25 6.14 21.44
C HIS A 95 9.14 7.31 20.97
N PRO A 96 10.46 7.11 20.83
CA PRO A 96 11.35 8.10 20.24
C PRO A 96 10.98 8.38 18.78
N ASN A 97 11.44 9.51 18.23
CA ASN A 97 11.23 9.91 16.83
C ASN A 97 9.76 10.07 16.39
N THR A 98 8.79 10.02 17.31
CA THR A 98 7.36 10.20 17.00
C THR A 98 6.87 11.64 17.20
N ARG A 99 7.72 12.53 17.71
CA ARG A 99 7.38 13.91 18.10
C ARG A 99 6.52 14.63 17.05
N ASN A 100 7.05 14.79 15.83
CA ASN A 100 6.39 15.59 14.79
C ASN A 100 5.02 15.01 14.40
N ASN A 101 4.96 13.69 14.26
CA ASN A 101 3.72 13.00 13.93
C ASN A 101 2.70 13.18 15.06
N MET A 102 3.12 12.98 16.32
CA MET A 102 2.23 13.11 17.47
C MET A 102 1.76 14.55 17.69
N THR A 103 2.61 15.56 17.51
CA THR A 103 2.21 16.97 17.54
C THR A 103 1.10 17.26 16.53
N LEU A 104 1.23 16.75 15.29
CA LEU A 104 0.24 16.95 14.24
C LEU A 104 -1.08 16.25 14.59
N VAL A 105 -1.01 14.98 15.00
CA VAL A 105 -2.17 14.15 15.35
C VAL A 105 -2.92 14.74 16.55
N LEU A 106 -2.21 15.09 17.63
CA LEU A 106 -2.81 15.72 18.82
C LEU A 106 -3.46 17.07 18.47
N ALA A 107 -2.84 17.88 17.61
CA ALA A 107 -3.40 19.16 17.20
C ALA A 107 -4.72 18.99 16.42
N MET A 108 -4.81 17.98 15.54
CA MET A 108 -6.04 17.65 14.83
C MET A 108 -7.12 17.14 15.80
N TYR A 109 -6.74 16.23 16.70
CA TYR A 109 -7.64 15.64 17.69
C TYR A 109 -8.22 16.67 18.66
N LEU A 110 -7.37 17.44 19.34
CA LEU A 110 -7.81 18.45 20.32
C LEU A 110 -8.73 19.50 19.70
N LYS A 111 -8.48 19.87 18.45
CA LYS A 111 -9.34 20.76 17.68
C LYS A 111 -10.72 20.13 17.41
N GLN A 112 -10.78 18.85 17.06
CA GLN A 112 -12.04 18.12 16.87
C GLN A 112 -12.84 17.99 18.18
N GLU A 113 -12.14 17.84 19.31
CA GLU A 113 -12.73 17.88 20.66
C GLU A 113 -13.14 19.30 21.11
N GLY A 114 -13.00 20.31 20.25
CA GLY A 114 -13.45 21.68 20.53
C GLY A 114 -12.48 22.55 21.33
N HIS A 115 -11.24 22.12 21.54
CA HIS A 115 -10.24 22.94 22.23
C HIS A 115 -9.88 24.17 21.41
N THR A 116 -9.67 25.30 22.09
CA THR A 116 -9.11 26.50 21.45
C THR A 116 -7.65 26.26 21.06
N LYS A 117 -7.17 27.02 20.06
CA LYS A 117 -5.77 26.98 19.62
C LYS A 117 -4.78 27.13 20.78
N THR A 118 -5.07 28.03 21.72
CA THR A 118 -4.21 28.31 22.88
C THR A 118 -4.17 27.13 23.85
N GLN A 119 -5.33 26.51 24.12
CA GLN A 119 -5.40 25.31 24.96
C GLN A 119 -4.63 24.14 24.33
N ALA A 120 -4.82 23.91 23.02
CA ALA A 120 -4.14 22.83 22.32
C ALA A 120 -2.60 23.00 22.33
N ILE A 121 -2.10 24.24 22.17
CA ILE A 121 -0.67 24.54 22.31
C ILE A 121 -0.18 24.17 23.71
N GLY A 122 -0.87 24.63 24.76
CA GLY A 122 -0.45 24.37 26.14
C GLY A 122 -0.41 22.87 26.48
N ILE A 123 -1.42 22.11 26.06
CA ILE A 123 -1.48 20.66 26.26
C ILE A 123 -0.30 19.98 25.57
N ILE A 124 -0.08 20.25 24.28
CA ILE A 124 0.99 19.59 23.51
C ILE A 124 2.38 20.03 24.00
N GLU A 125 2.59 21.30 24.34
CA GLU A 125 3.86 21.77 24.91
C GLU A 125 4.18 21.05 26.22
N SER A 126 3.19 20.89 27.12
CA SER A 126 3.41 20.18 28.38
C SER A 126 3.85 18.73 28.18
N ILE A 127 3.19 18.00 27.28
CA ILE A 127 3.56 16.63 26.89
C ILE A 127 4.99 16.57 26.36
N MET A 128 5.37 17.49 25.46
CA MET A 128 6.69 17.46 24.83
C MET A 128 7.81 17.82 25.81
N LEU A 129 7.58 18.78 26.69
CA LEU A 129 8.53 19.17 27.73
C LEU A 129 8.69 18.06 28.78
N ASN A 130 7.59 17.43 29.20
CA ASN A 130 7.62 16.28 30.10
C ASN A 130 8.32 15.08 29.48
N THR A 131 8.07 14.81 28.19
CA THR A 131 8.81 13.79 27.45
C THR A 131 10.31 14.05 27.47
N LYS A 132 10.74 15.29 27.22
CA LYS A 132 12.18 15.63 27.26
C LYS A 132 12.77 15.46 28.67
N LYS A 133 12.01 15.78 29.72
CA LYS A 133 12.44 15.64 31.11
C LYS A 133 12.57 14.17 31.53
N GLN A 134 11.57 13.35 31.23
CA GLN A 134 11.50 11.94 31.66
C GLN A 134 12.32 11.01 30.74
N HIS A 135 12.33 11.30 29.44
CA HIS A 135 13.01 10.51 28.42
C HIS A 135 13.85 11.42 27.50
N PRO A 136 15.02 11.93 27.97
CA PRO A 136 15.83 12.89 27.22
C PRO A 136 16.24 12.41 25.82
N LYS A 137 16.40 11.10 25.63
CA LYS A 137 16.76 10.49 24.34
C LYS A 137 15.64 10.54 23.29
N PHE A 138 14.39 10.86 23.67
CA PHE A 138 13.28 10.93 22.71
C PHE A 138 13.25 12.24 21.94
N ILE A 139 13.76 13.31 22.55
CA ILE A 139 13.73 14.65 21.98
C ILE A 139 15.07 15.35 22.22
N GLU A 140 15.88 15.37 21.16
CA GLU A 140 17.18 16.06 21.17
C GLU A 140 17.02 17.59 21.15
N SER A 141 15.99 18.10 20.45
CA SER A 141 15.75 19.53 20.28
C SER A 141 15.64 20.31 21.60
N SER A 142 16.06 21.57 21.61
CA SER A 142 15.95 22.47 22.77
C SER A 142 14.50 22.79 23.11
N CYS A 143 14.22 23.16 24.36
CA CYS A 143 12.87 23.52 24.83
C CYS A 143 12.26 24.66 24.01
N ALA A 144 13.04 25.71 23.71
CA ALA A 144 12.60 26.82 22.87
C ALA A 144 12.18 26.36 21.46
N ARG A 145 12.95 25.42 20.86
CA ARG A 145 12.62 24.85 19.55
C ARG A 145 11.36 24.00 19.61
N ILE A 146 11.15 23.24 20.69
CA ILE A 146 9.93 22.44 20.91
C ILE A 146 8.70 23.37 20.91
N MET A 147 8.71 24.41 21.74
CA MET A 147 7.58 25.34 21.86
C MET A 147 7.28 26.05 20.53
N SER A 148 8.31 26.58 19.88
CA SER A 148 8.19 27.25 18.58
C SER A 148 7.58 26.33 17.51
N GLN A 149 8.05 25.08 17.42
CA GLN A 149 7.55 24.10 16.45
C GLN A 149 6.12 23.66 16.76
N THR A 150 5.79 23.40 18.03
CA THR A 150 4.42 23.08 18.45
C THR A 150 3.47 24.20 18.07
N LYS A 151 3.79 25.45 18.42
CA LYS A 151 2.99 26.62 18.05
C LYS A 151 2.79 26.73 16.54
N HIS A 152 3.84 26.50 15.75
CA HIS A 152 3.77 26.51 14.30
C HIS A 152 2.81 25.44 13.76
N VAL A 153 2.99 24.18 14.16
CA VAL A 153 2.15 23.05 13.70
C VAL A 153 0.69 23.26 14.08
N VAL A 154 0.40 23.60 15.35
CA VAL A 154 -0.98 23.83 15.81
C VAL A 154 -1.62 25.00 15.06
N THR A 155 -0.89 26.10 14.87
CA THR A 155 -1.41 27.24 14.11
C THR A 155 -1.77 26.84 12.67
N THR A 156 -0.92 26.04 12.01
CA THR A 156 -1.18 25.55 10.65
C THR A 156 -2.41 24.65 10.59
N VAL A 157 -2.59 23.74 11.56
CA VAL A 157 -3.76 22.83 11.65
C VAL A 157 -5.07 23.60 11.81
N TYR A 158 -5.08 24.62 12.68
CA TYR A 158 -6.27 25.45 12.90
C TYR A 158 -6.56 26.36 11.70
N LYS A 159 -5.52 26.95 11.10
CA LYS A 159 -5.66 27.84 9.94
C LYS A 159 -6.18 27.11 8.71
N ASN A 160 -5.65 25.92 8.42
CA ASN A 160 -5.95 25.18 7.19
C ASN A 160 -7.08 24.16 7.35
N ASP A 161 -7.85 24.26 8.44
CA ASP A 161 -8.89 23.31 8.82
C ASP A 161 -8.49 21.82 8.70
N TYR A 162 -7.27 21.46 9.10
CA TYR A 162 -6.86 20.05 9.07
C TYR A 162 -7.69 19.23 10.05
N LYS A 163 -8.09 18.03 9.60
CA LYS A 163 -8.92 17.07 10.34
C LYS A 163 -8.22 15.75 10.38
N LEU A 164 -8.41 15.01 11.48
CA LEU A 164 -8.00 13.62 11.55
C LEU A 164 -8.89 12.87 10.55
N LYS A 165 -8.32 12.53 9.38
CA LYS A 165 -8.99 11.75 8.35
C LYS A 165 -8.51 10.31 8.44
N TYR A 166 -9.46 9.39 8.35
CA TYR A 166 -9.19 7.96 8.16
C TYR A 166 -8.38 7.78 6.88
N ARG A 167 -7.22 7.11 6.95
CA ARG A 167 -6.53 6.64 5.74
C ARG A 167 -7.15 5.34 5.28
N CYS A 168 -8.40 5.40 4.79
CA CYS A 168 -8.89 4.31 3.97
C CYS A 168 -8.33 4.52 2.57
N LYS A 169 -7.21 3.86 2.24
CA LYS A 169 -6.88 3.66 0.83
C LYS A 169 -7.80 2.57 0.32
N ASP A 170 -8.68 2.92 -0.60
CA ASP A 170 -9.50 1.94 -1.30
C ASP A 170 -8.57 0.95 -2.02
N VAL A 171 -8.70 -0.33 -1.66
CA VAL A 171 -7.89 -1.40 -2.24
C VAL A 171 -8.67 -2.02 -3.37
N THR A 172 -8.19 -1.81 -4.59
CA THR A 172 -8.71 -2.50 -5.77
C THR A 172 -7.85 -3.72 -6.07
N ILE A 173 -8.50 -4.89 -6.19
CA ILE A 173 -7.86 -6.14 -6.58
C ILE A 173 -8.17 -6.37 -8.06
N THR A 174 -7.11 -6.56 -8.85
CA THR A 174 -7.21 -6.75 -10.30
C THR A 174 -7.54 -8.20 -10.63
N ARG A 175 -8.04 -8.43 -11.86
CA ARG A 175 -8.33 -9.78 -12.37
C ARG A 175 -7.16 -10.74 -12.23
N ASP A 176 -5.97 -10.31 -12.64
CA ASP A 176 -4.76 -11.14 -12.60
C ASP A 176 -4.41 -11.52 -11.16
N GLU A 177 -4.60 -10.60 -10.21
CA GLU A 177 -4.37 -10.86 -8.78
C GLU A 177 -5.39 -11.86 -8.22
N ILE A 178 -6.65 -11.82 -8.67
CA ILE A 178 -7.67 -12.82 -8.30
C ILE A 178 -7.22 -14.22 -8.76
N LEU A 179 -6.81 -14.35 -10.03
CA LEU A 179 -6.36 -15.62 -10.57
C LEU A 179 -5.10 -16.12 -9.87
N ASP A 180 -4.19 -15.21 -9.54
CA ASP A 180 -2.98 -15.50 -8.76
C ASP A 180 -3.30 -16.10 -7.39
N ILE A 181 -4.34 -15.59 -6.74
CA ILE A 181 -4.84 -16.10 -5.46
C ILE A 181 -5.53 -17.45 -5.67
N LEU A 182 -6.33 -17.61 -6.73
CA LEU A 182 -7.09 -18.83 -6.97
C LEU A 182 -6.21 -20.02 -7.37
N ASP A 183 -5.05 -19.78 -7.99
CA ASP A 183 -4.04 -20.79 -8.36
C ASP A 183 -3.42 -21.50 -7.15
N ILE A 184 -3.40 -20.86 -5.97
CA ILE A 184 -2.89 -21.47 -4.74
C ILE A 184 -3.85 -22.58 -4.28
N LYS A 185 -3.38 -23.80 -4.05
CA LYS A 185 -4.29 -24.93 -3.72
C LYS A 185 -4.93 -24.79 -2.34
N GLU A 186 -4.14 -24.44 -1.34
CA GLU A 186 -4.56 -24.47 0.06
C GLU A 186 -5.31 -23.19 0.47
N TRP A 187 -6.51 -23.35 1.01
CA TRP A 187 -7.38 -22.22 1.41
C TRP A 187 -6.69 -21.24 2.38
N HIS A 188 -5.98 -21.76 3.39
CA HIS A 188 -5.28 -20.94 4.37
C HIS A 188 -4.13 -20.12 3.75
N LEU A 189 -3.52 -20.62 2.66
CA LEU A 189 -2.51 -19.87 1.90
C LEU A 189 -3.16 -18.83 0.99
N LYS A 190 -4.30 -19.12 0.36
CA LYS A 190 -5.10 -18.12 -0.38
C LYS A 190 -5.42 -16.92 0.51
N GLN A 191 -5.92 -17.20 1.71
CA GLN A 191 -6.32 -16.18 2.67
C GLN A 191 -5.12 -15.35 3.14
N LEU A 192 -4.01 -16.00 3.49
CA LEU A 192 -2.79 -15.31 3.89
C LEU A 192 -2.22 -14.47 2.74
N TYR A 193 -2.24 -14.97 1.51
CA TYR A 193 -1.77 -14.23 0.36
C TYR A 193 -2.63 -13.00 0.08
N LEU A 194 -3.96 -13.13 0.16
CA LEU A 194 -4.88 -11.99 0.05
C LEU A 194 -4.59 -10.91 1.10
N ILE A 195 -4.34 -11.29 2.36
CA ILE A 195 -3.93 -10.36 3.43
C ILE A 195 -2.65 -9.62 3.05
N HIS A 196 -1.63 -10.34 2.56
CA HIS A 196 -0.37 -9.75 2.12
C HIS A 196 -0.56 -8.79 0.93
N LEU A 197 -1.46 -9.11 0.01
CA LEU A 197 -1.73 -8.34 -1.21
C LEU A 197 -2.46 -7.02 -0.90
N ILE A 198 -3.46 -7.08 -0.01
CA ILE A 198 -4.17 -5.91 0.52
C ILE A 198 -3.17 -4.97 1.21
N GLN A 199 -2.34 -5.51 2.10
CA GLN A 199 -1.37 -4.74 2.88
C GLN A 199 -0.28 -4.12 2.01
N SER A 200 0.17 -4.83 0.97
CA SER A 200 1.07 -4.25 -0.04
C SER A 200 0.44 -3.08 -0.77
N LYS A 201 -0.82 -3.17 -1.19
CA LYS A 201 -1.49 -2.07 -1.91
C LYS A 201 -1.74 -0.84 -1.03
N GLN A 202 -2.02 -1.07 0.26
CA GLN A 202 -2.25 0.03 1.21
C GLN A 202 -0.94 0.72 1.60
N TYR A 203 0.10 -0.05 1.94
CA TYR A 203 1.25 0.47 2.69
C TYR A 203 2.61 0.21 2.05
N ALA A 204 2.69 -0.34 0.83
CA ALA A 204 3.97 -0.47 0.16
C ALA A 204 4.63 0.90 -0.05
N GLN A 205 5.92 0.93 0.22
CA GLN A 205 6.83 2.03 -0.11
C GLN A 205 7.19 1.97 -1.59
N ASP A 206 7.88 3.00 -2.09
CA ASP A 206 8.28 3.09 -3.52
C ASP A 206 9.14 1.90 -4.00
N ASN A 207 9.85 1.22 -3.09
CA ASN A 207 10.64 0.01 -3.38
C ASN A 207 9.79 -1.28 -3.45
N GLY A 208 8.48 -1.20 -3.22
CA GLY A 208 7.53 -2.31 -3.15
C GLY A 208 7.52 -3.05 -1.82
N ASN A 209 8.28 -2.61 -0.82
CA ASN A 209 8.32 -3.22 0.51
C ASN A 209 7.19 -2.69 1.38
N TYR A 210 6.61 -3.56 2.20
CA TYR A 210 5.58 -3.21 3.17
C TYR A 210 5.81 -3.92 4.50
N TYR A 211 5.25 -3.34 5.55
CA TYR A 211 5.37 -3.84 6.91
C TYR A 211 4.05 -4.47 7.34
N ILE A 212 4.12 -5.63 7.97
CA ILE A 212 2.95 -6.27 8.57
C ILE A 212 3.38 -7.15 9.73
N THR A 213 2.63 -7.11 10.83
CA THR A 213 2.92 -7.93 12.02
C THR A 213 2.10 -9.23 12.01
N TYR A 214 2.57 -10.24 12.75
CA TYR A 214 1.81 -11.49 12.91
C TYR A 214 0.45 -11.27 13.60
N GLN A 215 0.38 -10.29 14.50
CA GLN A 215 -0.87 -9.91 15.14
C GLN A 215 -1.85 -9.34 14.12
N THR A 216 -1.39 -8.41 13.27
CA THR A 216 -2.20 -7.85 12.17
C THR A 216 -2.71 -8.95 11.25
N MET A 217 -1.85 -9.88 10.83
CA MET A 217 -2.28 -11.01 9.98
C MET A 217 -3.37 -11.86 10.65
N SER A 218 -3.23 -12.10 11.96
CA SER A 218 -4.22 -12.88 12.73
C SER A 218 -5.56 -12.14 12.84
N LEU A 219 -5.51 -10.82 13.07
CA LEU A 219 -6.71 -9.96 13.15
C LEU A 219 -7.43 -9.85 11.81
N MET A 220 -6.67 -9.85 10.71
CA MET A 220 -7.22 -9.88 9.35
C MET A 220 -7.78 -11.25 8.96
N GLY A 221 -7.72 -12.28 9.82
CA GLY A 221 -8.36 -13.57 9.61
C GLY A 221 -7.42 -14.77 9.47
N SER A 222 -6.09 -14.57 9.51
CA SER A 222 -5.14 -15.69 9.50
C SER A 222 -5.08 -16.44 10.84
N THR A 223 -4.30 -17.52 10.90
CA THR A 223 -4.12 -18.31 12.12
C THR A 223 -3.47 -17.49 13.24
N LYS A 224 -4.02 -17.58 14.46
CA LYS A 224 -3.42 -17.00 15.68
C LYS A 224 -2.13 -17.69 16.09
N ASN A 225 -1.87 -18.89 15.57
CA ASN A 225 -0.67 -19.66 15.89
C ASN A 225 0.54 -19.14 15.11
N LYS A 226 1.44 -18.43 15.82
CA LYS A 226 2.66 -17.84 15.24
C LYS A 226 3.54 -18.86 14.51
N THR A 227 3.73 -20.05 15.06
CA THR A 227 4.58 -21.09 14.45
C THR A 227 4.00 -21.56 13.12
N GLN A 228 2.68 -21.75 13.09
CA GLN A 228 1.97 -22.15 11.88
C GLN A 228 1.98 -21.03 10.83
N LEU A 229 1.82 -19.79 11.26
CA LEU A 229 1.87 -18.63 10.38
C LEU A 229 3.25 -18.44 9.74
N VAL A 230 4.34 -18.67 10.49
CA VAL A 230 5.70 -18.70 9.94
C VAL A 230 5.85 -19.80 8.88
N LYS A 231 5.25 -20.97 9.10
CA LYS A 231 5.25 -22.07 8.12
C LYS A 231 4.50 -21.66 6.84
N TYR A 232 3.33 -21.03 6.97
CA TYR A 232 2.54 -20.57 5.83
C TYR A 232 3.24 -19.48 5.02
N ILE A 233 3.88 -18.52 5.67
CA ILE A 233 4.71 -17.51 4.99
C ILE A 233 5.83 -18.18 4.20
N LYS A 234 6.50 -19.18 4.79
CA LYS A 234 7.56 -19.93 4.10
C LYS A 234 7.02 -20.69 2.88
N GLN A 235 5.81 -21.23 2.97
CA GLN A 235 5.15 -21.88 1.82
C GLN A 235 4.84 -20.87 0.70
N LEU A 236 4.32 -19.68 1.03
CA LEU A 236 4.11 -18.61 0.05
C LEU A 236 5.42 -18.11 -0.59
N GLU A 237 6.52 -18.13 0.17
CA GLU A 237 7.85 -17.81 -0.34
C GLU A 237 8.38 -18.88 -1.31
N LEU A 238 8.16 -20.16 -1.00
CA LEU A 238 8.49 -21.27 -1.90
C LEU A 238 7.66 -21.26 -3.19
N LEU A 239 6.41 -20.77 -3.13
CA LEU A 239 5.54 -20.57 -4.29
C LEU A 239 5.90 -19.29 -5.09
N ASP A 240 6.93 -18.57 -4.68
CA ASP A 240 7.39 -17.31 -5.30
C ASP A 240 6.30 -16.21 -5.32
N ARG A 241 5.41 -16.20 -4.33
CA ARG A 241 4.31 -15.23 -4.20
C ARG A 241 4.66 -14.06 -3.27
N VAL A 242 5.42 -14.36 -2.20
CA VAL A 242 5.82 -13.39 -1.17
C VAL A 242 7.30 -13.56 -0.87
N GLN A 243 8.03 -12.46 -0.77
CA GLN A 243 9.42 -12.45 -0.34
C GLN A 243 9.52 -11.89 1.08
N VAL A 244 10.26 -12.57 1.96
CA VAL A 244 10.62 -12.02 3.28
C VAL A 244 11.89 -11.20 3.13
N VAL A 245 11.78 -9.87 3.23
CA VAL A 245 12.92 -8.95 3.09
C VAL A 245 13.69 -8.82 4.42
N ALA A 246 12.97 -8.71 5.53
CA ALA A 246 13.57 -8.66 6.86
C ALA A 246 12.63 -9.25 7.91
N ARG A 247 13.20 -10.00 8.87
CA ARG A 247 12.46 -10.65 9.96
C ARG A 247 13.23 -10.56 11.26
N ASN A 248 12.53 -10.40 12.39
CA ASN A 248 13.11 -10.41 13.74
C ASN A 248 14.27 -9.40 13.94
N VAL A 249 14.19 -8.23 13.30
CA VAL A 249 15.20 -7.18 13.49
C VAL A 249 15.01 -6.56 14.87
N PHE A 250 16.02 -6.62 15.73
CA PHE A 250 15.93 -6.10 17.10
C PHE A 250 15.76 -4.57 17.13
N ASP A 251 14.81 -4.10 17.93
CA ASP A 251 14.56 -2.67 18.13
C ASP A 251 15.18 -2.22 19.46
N LYS A 252 16.46 -1.81 19.40
CA LYS A 252 17.23 -1.39 20.58
C LYS A 252 16.57 -0.22 21.32
N GLU A 253 16.03 0.75 20.57
CA GLU A 253 15.45 1.96 21.12
C GLU A 253 14.15 1.63 21.86
N ARG A 254 13.23 0.93 21.19
CA ARG A 254 11.95 0.54 21.81
C ARG A 254 12.14 -0.41 22.99
N SER A 255 13.11 -1.33 22.90
CA SER A 255 13.39 -2.28 23.97
C SER A 255 13.88 -1.59 25.24
N SER A 256 14.70 -0.54 25.10
CA SER A 256 15.22 0.22 26.23
C SER A 256 14.13 1.00 26.96
N VAL A 257 13.06 1.37 26.25
CA VAL A 257 11.92 2.14 26.78
C VAL A 257 10.91 1.23 27.46
N GLU A 258 10.53 0.14 26.81
CA GLU A 258 9.52 -0.77 27.33
C GLU A 258 10.08 -1.76 28.36
N GLY A 259 11.39 -1.73 28.62
CA GLY A 259 12.06 -2.62 29.58
C GLY A 259 12.04 -4.09 29.19
N LYS A 260 11.71 -4.40 27.93
CA LYS A 260 11.59 -5.77 27.39
C LYS A 260 12.11 -5.83 25.96
N PRO A 261 12.65 -6.98 25.51
CA PRO A 261 13.16 -7.12 24.15
C PRO A 261 12.02 -7.01 23.12
N MET A 262 12.10 -6.00 22.27
CA MET A 262 11.15 -5.70 21.20
C MET A 262 11.84 -5.83 19.83
N SER A 263 11.09 -6.33 18.85
CA SER A 263 11.55 -6.42 17.45
C SER A 263 10.80 -5.41 16.58
N LYS A 264 11.46 -4.91 15.55
CA LYS A 264 10.83 -4.14 14.47
C LYS A 264 9.83 -5.03 13.71
N PRO A 265 8.79 -4.43 13.10
CA PRO A 265 7.88 -5.15 12.22
C PRO A 265 8.62 -5.88 11.09
N ASN A 266 8.09 -7.03 10.69
CA ASN A 266 8.65 -7.78 9.57
C ASN A 266 8.37 -7.04 8.25
N VAL A 267 9.29 -7.18 7.31
CA VAL A 267 9.26 -6.52 6.00
C VAL A 267 9.09 -7.57 4.91
N TYR A 268 8.12 -7.33 4.03
CA TYR A 268 7.75 -8.24 2.95
C TYR A 268 7.69 -7.51 1.63
N LYS A 269 7.71 -8.28 0.54
CA LYS A 269 7.49 -7.81 -0.83
C LYS A 269 6.63 -8.82 -1.59
N ILE A 270 5.61 -8.36 -2.29
CA ILE A 270 4.81 -9.23 -3.18
C ILE A 270 5.63 -9.49 -4.44
N LYS A 271 5.76 -10.76 -4.79
CA LYS A 271 6.23 -11.18 -6.11
C LYS A 271 4.99 -11.50 -6.93
N LYS A 272 4.59 -10.56 -7.78
CA LYS A 272 3.51 -10.84 -8.74
C LYS A 272 3.97 -11.96 -9.63
N SER A 273 3.25 -13.09 -9.69
CA SER A 273 3.44 -13.93 -10.87
C SER A 273 2.84 -13.20 -12.03
N LEU A 274 3.70 -12.81 -12.96
CA LEU A 274 3.26 -12.68 -14.33
C LEU A 274 2.84 -14.11 -14.69
N ILE A 275 1.55 -14.32 -14.94
CA ILE A 275 1.05 -15.58 -15.48
C ILE A 275 2.05 -16.03 -16.55
N LYS A 276 2.60 -17.23 -16.38
CA LYS A 276 3.75 -17.77 -17.13
C LYS A 276 3.52 -17.93 -18.64
N THR A 277 2.49 -17.32 -19.22
CA THR A 277 2.22 -17.31 -20.66
C THR A 277 3.31 -16.60 -21.46
N TRP A 278 4.08 -15.67 -20.88
CA TRP A 278 5.18 -14.99 -21.57
C TRP A 278 6.47 -15.82 -21.70
N THR A 279 6.68 -16.81 -20.84
CA THR A 279 7.91 -17.63 -20.86
C THR A 279 7.95 -18.58 -22.06
N ALA A 280 6.79 -19.04 -22.53
CA ALA A 280 6.68 -19.84 -23.75
C ALA A 280 6.97 -19.01 -25.01
N PHE A 281 6.71 -17.70 -24.98
CA PHE A 281 6.89 -16.80 -26.13
C PHE A 281 8.36 -16.47 -26.40
N ARG A 282 9.20 -16.33 -25.36
CA ARG A 282 10.64 -16.06 -25.53
C ARG A 282 11.45 -17.25 -26.03
N LEU A 283 11.02 -18.48 -25.75
CA LEU A 283 11.73 -19.69 -26.21
C LEU A 283 11.48 -20.00 -27.69
N LYS A 284 10.33 -19.61 -28.26
CA LYS A 284 10.03 -19.81 -29.70
C LYS A 284 10.73 -18.80 -30.62
N ILE A 285 10.97 -17.57 -30.18
CA ILE A 285 11.62 -16.53 -31.01
C ILE A 285 13.13 -16.78 -31.18
N ALA A 286 13.76 -17.52 -30.27
CA ALA A 286 15.20 -17.84 -30.35
C ALA A 286 15.54 -19.10 -31.17
N MET A 287 14.55 -19.87 -31.64
CA MET A 287 14.78 -21.12 -32.40
C MET A 287 14.44 -21.01 -33.89
N ILE A 288 14.14 -19.81 -34.39
CA ILE A 288 13.92 -19.55 -35.82
C ILE A 288 14.91 -18.48 -36.25
N SER A 289 16.13 -18.92 -36.56
CA SER A 289 17.16 -18.17 -37.29
C SER A 289 17.87 -19.13 -38.23
#